data_AF-A0A9P7VWG7-F1
#
_entry.id   AF-A0A9P7VWG7-F1
#
_cell.length_a   1.000
_cell.length_b   1.000
_cell.length_c   1.000
_cell.angle_alpha   90.00
_cell.angle_beta   90.00
_cell.angle_gamma   90.00
#
_symmetry.space_group_name_H-M   'P 1'
#
loop_
_entity.id
_entity.type
_entity.pdbx_description
1 polymer ?
#
loop_
_entity_poly.entity_id
_entity_poly.type
_entity_poly.pdbx_seq_one_letter_code
_entity_poly.pdbx_strand_id
1 'polypeptide(L)'
;MSVLLETSVSDLVIDSEVETCPKTCENFLKLCKVHYYTLGTFSHISKGFFAQAGDPSATGTGRESIWSLIASQSLSNASAPRCFSPELHPGLKHTHKGTVSIAVGSGAQGMRRGCASQFFVTLSDNIDFLNGEHAVFGHVVEGPDTLDRLNDISVGPNGRPLEDVQIRRVVMTIRFLILGDWSCHLHLPHNHYLLALRLWMSLETASVLFAFVVGHHLLIYGTLV
;
A
#
# COMPACT_ATOMS: atom_id res chain seq x y z
N MET A 1 -2.62 -7.14 4.67
CA MET A 1 -1.52 -6.41 5.38
C MET A 1 -1.51 -5.04 4.75
N SER A 2 -1.54 -3.97 5.54
CA SER A 2 -1.80 -2.64 5.01
C SER A 2 -0.59 -1.71 5.16
N VAL A 3 -0.48 -0.74 4.27
CA VAL A 3 0.61 0.23 4.23
C VAL A 3 0.01 1.62 4.04
N LEU A 4 0.31 2.52 4.97
CA LEU A 4 0.03 3.94 4.88
C LEU A 4 1.19 4.63 4.16
N LEU A 5 0.86 5.34 3.08
CA LEU A 5 1.74 6.26 2.37
C LEU A 5 1.31 7.69 2.72
N GLU A 6 2.13 8.39 3.51
CA GLU A 6 1.95 9.82 3.73
C GLU A 6 2.52 10.55 2.52
N THR A 7 1.67 11.13 1.66
CA THR A 7 2.13 11.86 0.48
C THR A 7 2.14 13.37 0.71
N SER A 8 2.71 14.14 -0.22
CA SER A 8 2.68 15.60 -0.16
C SER A 8 1.29 16.20 -0.34
N VAL A 9 0.34 15.45 -0.93
CA VAL A 9 -1.04 15.90 -1.16
C VAL A 9 -1.99 15.45 -0.06
N SER A 10 -1.95 14.17 0.33
CA SER A 10 -2.76 13.57 1.41
C SER A 10 -2.38 12.10 1.59
N ASP A 11 -2.95 11.46 2.60
CA ASP A 11 -2.61 10.09 2.98
C ASP A 11 -3.32 9.04 2.12
N LEU A 12 -2.64 7.92 1.87
CA LEU A 12 -3.16 6.81 1.07
C LEU A 12 -2.88 5.50 1.79
N VAL A 13 -3.91 4.69 2.06
CA VAL A 13 -3.74 3.38 2.69
C VAL A 13 -4.01 2.29 1.66
N ILE A 14 -3.02 1.43 1.45
CA ILE A 14 -3.05 0.31 0.51
C ILE A 14 -3.13 -0.99 1.32
N ASP A 15 -4.12 -1.83 1.04
CA ASP A 15 -4.17 -3.20 1.53
C ASP A 15 -3.63 -4.17 0.47
N SER A 16 -2.74 -5.06 0.89
CA SER A 16 -2.01 -5.98 0.02
C SER A 16 -2.57 -7.39 0.06
N GLU A 17 -2.70 -8.02 -1.11
CA GLU A 17 -3.21 -9.38 -1.35
C GLU A 17 -2.15 -10.47 -1.08
N VAL A 18 -1.63 -10.52 0.14
CA VAL A 18 -0.47 -11.37 0.51
C VAL A 18 -0.71 -12.86 0.24
N GLU A 19 -1.95 -13.33 0.32
CA GLU A 19 -2.30 -14.74 0.06
C GLU A 19 -2.26 -15.07 -1.44
N THR A 20 -2.71 -14.16 -2.30
CA THR A 20 -2.84 -14.40 -3.75
C THR A 20 -1.53 -14.13 -4.49
N CYS A 21 -0.77 -13.11 -4.08
CA CYS A 21 0.49 -12.71 -4.71
C CYS A 21 1.61 -12.52 -3.66
N PRO A 22 2.05 -13.63 -3.02
CA PRO A 22 2.96 -13.57 -1.88
C PRO A 22 4.32 -12.95 -2.22
N LYS A 23 4.90 -13.23 -3.39
CA LYS A 23 6.24 -12.70 -3.74
C LYS A 23 6.19 -11.21 -4.05
N THR A 24 5.14 -10.77 -4.72
CA THR A 24 4.94 -9.36 -5.09
C THR A 24 4.70 -8.52 -3.83
N CYS A 25 3.84 -9.00 -2.93
CA CYS A 25 3.61 -8.37 -1.63
C CYS A 25 4.87 -8.42 -0.75
N GLU A 26 5.60 -9.54 -0.69
CA GLU A 26 6.85 -9.65 0.06
C GLU A 26 7.86 -8.60 -0.41
N ASN A 27 8.02 -8.44 -1.72
CA ASN A 27 8.90 -7.42 -2.31
C ASN A 27 8.45 -6.01 -1.90
N PHE A 28 7.19 -5.66 -2.13
CA PHE A 28 6.66 -4.33 -1.78
C PHE A 28 6.81 -4.02 -0.29
N LEU A 29 6.35 -4.92 0.59
CA LEU A 29 6.35 -4.71 2.04
C LEU A 29 7.78 -4.61 2.60
N LYS A 30 8.73 -5.40 2.08
CA LYS A 30 10.14 -5.28 2.51
C LYS A 30 10.78 -4.00 2.02
N LEU A 31 10.47 -3.55 0.79
CA LEU A 31 10.92 -2.24 0.28
C LEU A 31 10.36 -1.08 1.13
N CYS A 32 9.10 -1.17 1.56
CA CYS A 32 8.51 -0.25 2.53
C CYS A 32 9.31 -0.23 3.85
N LYS A 33 9.65 -1.42 4.37
CA LYS A 33 10.38 -1.56 5.66
C LYS A 33 11.80 -0.96 5.63
N VAL A 34 12.48 -1.04 4.49
CA VAL A 34 13.82 -0.43 4.33
C VAL A 34 13.74 1.03 3.87
N HIS A 35 12.56 1.66 3.94
CA HIS A 35 12.31 3.05 3.53
C HIS A 35 12.67 3.35 2.07
N TYR A 36 12.62 2.35 1.18
CA TYR A 36 12.97 2.51 -0.23
C TYR A 36 12.06 3.52 -0.96
N TYR A 37 10.78 3.56 -0.59
CA TYR A 37 9.79 4.47 -1.18
C TYR A 37 9.74 5.85 -0.49
N THR A 38 10.42 6.01 0.64
CA THR A 38 10.45 7.28 1.37
C THR A 38 11.21 8.33 0.57
N LEU A 39 10.62 9.52 0.44
CA LEU A 39 11.03 10.61 -0.45
C LEU A 39 10.97 10.28 -1.96
N GLY A 40 10.46 9.10 -2.32
CA GLY A 40 10.18 8.76 -3.72
C GLY A 40 9.01 9.58 -4.25
N THR A 41 8.96 9.80 -5.57
CA THR A 41 7.92 10.61 -6.20
C THR A 41 7.03 9.80 -7.13
N PHE A 42 5.83 10.33 -7.40
CA PHE A 42 5.03 9.86 -8.53
C PHE A 42 5.65 10.40 -9.82
N SER A 43 6.38 9.54 -10.53
CA SER A 43 7.14 9.93 -11.73
C SER A 43 6.27 10.11 -12.96
N HIS A 44 5.09 9.49 -12.99
CA HIS A 44 4.15 9.56 -14.12
C HIS A 44 2.70 9.50 -13.63
N ILE A 45 1.92 10.52 -13.98
CA ILE A 45 0.48 10.59 -13.74
C ILE A 45 -0.21 10.74 -15.10
N SER A 46 -1.15 9.85 -15.38
CA SER A 46 -2.03 9.93 -16.54
C SER A 46 -3.46 10.08 -16.05
N LYS A 47 -4.04 11.27 -16.29
CA LYS A 47 -5.39 11.62 -15.86
C LYS A 47 -6.41 10.64 -16.43
N GLY A 48 -7.30 10.14 -15.58
CA GLY A 48 -8.30 9.13 -15.91
C GLY A 48 -7.73 7.73 -16.14
N PHE A 49 -6.48 7.49 -15.76
CA PHE A 49 -5.80 6.22 -16.03
C PHE A 49 -5.03 5.71 -14.80
N PHE A 50 -3.81 6.15 -14.56
CA PHE A 50 -3.04 5.72 -13.38
C PHE A 50 -2.02 6.76 -12.90
N ALA A 51 -1.61 6.62 -11.64
CA ALA A 51 -0.45 7.29 -11.06
C ALA A 51 0.64 6.26 -10.70
N GLN A 52 1.85 6.43 -11.23
CA GLN A 52 2.97 5.50 -11.08
C GLN A 52 4.04 6.07 -10.16
N ALA A 53 4.56 5.20 -9.28
CA ALA A 53 5.62 5.49 -8.32
C ALA A 53 6.57 4.29 -8.19
N GLY A 54 7.50 4.38 -7.22
CA GLY A 54 8.39 3.27 -6.88
C GLY A 54 9.73 3.26 -7.63
N ASP A 55 10.12 4.41 -8.17
CA ASP A 55 11.46 4.68 -8.68
C ASP A 55 12.15 5.76 -7.82
N PRO A 56 13.16 5.41 -7.00
CA PRO A 56 13.89 6.39 -6.18
C PRO A 56 14.64 7.45 -6.99
N SER A 57 14.98 7.17 -8.24
CA SER A 57 15.65 8.13 -9.12
C SER A 57 14.68 9.14 -9.74
N ALA A 58 13.37 8.92 -9.62
CA ALA A 58 12.30 9.68 -10.28
C ALA A 58 12.44 9.79 -11.81
N THR A 59 13.27 8.95 -12.44
CA THR A 59 13.50 8.96 -13.91
C THR A 59 12.53 8.06 -14.68
N GLY A 60 11.82 7.17 -14.00
CA GLY A 60 11.03 6.08 -14.59
C GLY A 60 11.86 4.84 -14.95
N THR A 61 13.19 4.88 -14.77
CA THR A 61 14.10 3.79 -15.14
C THR A 61 14.68 3.02 -13.94
N GLY A 62 14.65 3.60 -12.75
CA GLY A 62 15.14 2.95 -11.54
C GLY A 62 14.19 1.85 -11.12
N ARG A 63 14.71 0.61 -11.14
CA ARG A 63 13.97 -0.62 -10.85
C ARG A 63 14.88 -1.59 -10.12
N GLU A 64 14.55 -1.89 -8.88
CA GLU A 64 15.28 -2.89 -8.10
C GLU A 64 14.32 -3.71 -7.25
N SER A 65 14.53 -5.03 -7.21
CA SER A 65 13.81 -5.91 -6.28
C SER A 65 14.48 -5.91 -4.91
N ILE A 66 13.74 -6.25 -3.85
CA ILE A 66 14.33 -6.38 -2.52
C ILE A 66 15.50 -7.36 -2.48
N TRP A 67 15.43 -8.45 -3.25
CA TRP A 67 16.49 -9.46 -3.29
C TRP A 67 17.78 -8.90 -3.91
N SER A 68 17.67 -8.11 -4.98
CA SER A 68 18.80 -7.39 -5.58
C SER A 68 19.39 -6.36 -4.62
N LEU A 69 18.53 -5.59 -3.95
CA LEU A 69 18.95 -4.57 -2.99
C LEU A 69 19.72 -5.17 -1.81
N ILE A 70 19.27 -6.30 -1.26
CA ILE A 70 19.96 -6.98 -0.16
C ILE A 70 21.28 -7.58 -0.66
N ALA A 71 21.30 -8.17 -1.85
CA ALA A 71 22.50 -8.74 -2.43
C ALA A 71 23.58 -7.68 -2.69
N SER A 72 23.20 -6.50 -3.20
CA SER A 72 24.14 -5.40 -3.47
C SER A 72 24.73 -4.78 -2.20
N GLN A 73 24.06 -4.93 -1.06
CA GLN A 73 24.54 -4.51 0.26
C GLN A 73 25.31 -5.61 1.01
N SER A 74 25.27 -6.85 0.51
CA SER A 74 26.00 -7.96 1.13
C SER A 74 27.50 -7.84 0.84
N LEU A 75 28.33 -8.07 1.86
CA LEU A 75 29.79 -8.17 1.71
C LEU A 75 30.23 -9.43 0.94
N SER A 76 29.31 -10.37 0.72
CA SER A 76 29.54 -11.52 -0.14
C SER A 76 29.34 -11.11 -1.61
N ASN A 77 30.10 -11.69 -2.55
CA ASN A 77 29.89 -11.53 -4.00
C ASN A 77 28.57 -12.18 -4.49
N ALA A 78 27.54 -12.23 -3.63
CA ALA A 78 26.22 -12.75 -3.97
C ALA A 78 25.54 -11.79 -4.95
N SER A 79 25.08 -12.35 -6.07
CA SER A 79 24.29 -11.62 -7.06
C SER A 79 22.87 -12.16 -7.06
N ALA A 80 21.89 -11.27 -6.97
CA ALA A 80 20.47 -11.59 -7.10
C ALA A 80 19.87 -10.83 -8.30
N PRO A 81 18.85 -11.39 -8.95
CA PRO A 81 18.25 -10.76 -10.12
C PRO A 81 17.52 -9.45 -9.75
N ARG A 82 17.77 -8.39 -10.52
CA ARG A 82 17.09 -7.09 -10.36
C ARG A 82 15.57 -7.17 -10.51
N CYS A 83 15.10 -8.10 -11.34
CA CYS A 83 13.68 -8.31 -11.61
C CYS A 83 13.26 -9.73 -11.23
N PHE A 84 11.99 -9.89 -10.88
CA PHE A 84 11.35 -11.19 -10.62
C PHE A 84 10.13 -11.38 -11.51
N SER A 85 9.64 -12.62 -11.59
CA SER A 85 8.45 -12.95 -12.40
C SER A 85 7.18 -12.40 -11.73
N PRO A 86 6.32 -11.66 -12.47
CA PRO A 86 5.06 -11.14 -11.92
C PRO A 86 4.06 -12.27 -11.64
N GLU A 87 3.29 -12.12 -10.57
CA GLU A 87 2.22 -13.04 -10.18
C GLU A 87 0.89 -12.58 -10.79
N LEU A 88 0.59 -13.06 -12.00
CA LEU A 88 -0.63 -12.70 -12.71
C LEU A 88 -1.77 -13.64 -12.29
N HIS A 89 -2.80 -13.09 -11.63
CA HIS A 89 -3.94 -13.86 -11.16
C HIS A 89 -5.23 -13.46 -11.91
N PRO A 90 -5.97 -14.39 -12.56
CA PRO A 90 -7.17 -14.07 -13.34
C PRO A 90 -8.31 -13.41 -12.53
N GLY A 91 -8.34 -13.67 -11.23
CA GLY A 91 -9.33 -13.10 -10.30
C GLY A 91 -9.02 -11.65 -9.87
N LEU A 92 -7.78 -11.19 -10.05
CA LEU A 92 -7.38 -9.83 -9.71
C LEU A 92 -7.36 -8.98 -10.98
N LYS A 93 -8.24 -7.97 -11.03
CA LYS A 93 -8.48 -7.16 -12.22
C LYS A 93 -8.47 -5.67 -11.88
N HIS A 94 -8.18 -4.86 -12.87
CA HIS A 94 -8.20 -3.40 -12.78
C HIS A 94 -9.62 -2.83 -12.98
N THR A 95 -10.61 -3.47 -12.34
CA THR A 95 -12.03 -3.11 -12.48
C THR A 95 -12.37 -1.81 -11.77
N HIS A 96 -11.70 -1.53 -10.65
CA HIS A 96 -12.02 -0.40 -9.78
C HIS A 96 -10.86 0.59 -9.71
N LYS A 97 -11.20 1.87 -9.58
CA LYS A 97 -10.29 2.93 -9.15
C LYS A 97 -9.68 2.57 -7.80
N GLY A 98 -8.39 2.87 -7.64
CA GLY A 98 -7.63 2.50 -6.44
C GLY A 98 -7.06 1.08 -6.47
N THR A 99 -7.17 0.35 -7.58
CA THR A 99 -6.43 -0.92 -7.75
C THR A 99 -4.93 -0.62 -7.81
N VAL A 100 -4.13 -1.39 -7.07
CA VAL A 100 -2.67 -1.23 -6.99
C VAL A 100 -1.98 -2.41 -7.66
N SER A 101 -1.10 -2.09 -8.61
CA SER A 101 -0.44 -3.09 -9.46
C SER A 101 1.04 -2.81 -9.61
N ILE A 102 1.84 -3.88 -9.66
CA ILE A 102 3.27 -3.79 -9.94
C ILE A 102 3.47 -3.53 -11.44
N ALA A 103 4.31 -2.55 -11.77
CA ALA A 103 4.67 -2.27 -13.14
C ALA A 103 5.53 -3.42 -13.68
N VAL A 104 5.15 -3.94 -14.84
CA VAL A 104 5.85 -5.04 -15.51
C VAL A 104 6.54 -4.45 -16.72
N GLY A 105 7.85 -4.68 -16.84
CA GLY A 105 8.60 -4.21 -17.99
C GLY A 105 8.26 -5.00 -19.24
N SER A 106 8.34 -4.33 -20.39
CA SER A 106 8.34 -4.97 -21.70
C SER A 106 9.54 -5.92 -21.74
N GLY A 107 9.29 -7.24 -21.71
CA GLY A 107 10.34 -8.21 -21.99
C GLY A 107 10.77 -8.06 -23.45
N ALA A 108 12.06 -8.27 -23.74
CA ALA A 108 12.48 -8.49 -25.12
C ALA A 108 11.71 -9.70 -25.70
N GLN A 109 11.51 -9.74 -27.02
CA GLN A 109 10.75 -10.79 -27.67
C GLN A 109 11.31 -12.19 -27.30
N GLY A 110 10.51 -13.03 -26.65
CA GLY A 110 10.93 -14.36 -26.17
C GLY A 110 11.55 -14.41 -24.77
N MET A 111 11.73 -13.28 -24.09
CA MET A 111 12.16 -13.21 -22.68
C MET A 111 10.97 -13.07 -21.73
N ARG A 112 11.08 -13.73 -20.57
CA ARG A 112 10.11 -13.58 -19.48
C ARG A 112 10.05 -12.11 -19.04
N ARG A 113 8.84 -11.53 -19.07
CA ARG A 113 8.56 -10.21 -18.52
C ARG A 113 8.88 -10.18 -17.03
N GLY A 114 9.47 -9.08 -16.57
CA GLY A 114 9.91 -8.92 -15.18
C GLY A 114 9.29 -7.71 -14.51
N CYS A 115 9.16 -7.79 -13.19
CA CYS A 115 8.77 -6.68 -12.31
C CYS A 115 9.80 -6.49 -11.19
N ALA A 116 9.77 -5.34 -10.52
CA ALA A 116 10.77 -4.91 -9.54
C ALA A 116 10.10 -4.03 -8.46
N SER A 117 10.54 -2.79 -8.26
CA SER A 117 10.01 -1.85 -7.25
C SER A 117 8.84 -0.98 -7.70
N GLN A 118 8.75 -0.69 -9.00
CA GLN A 118 7.78 0.26 -9.54
C GLN A 118 6.35 -0.29 -9.48
N PHE A 119 5.41 0.52 -9.01
CA PHE A 119 3.99 0.20 -8.93
C PHE A 119 3.17 1.39 -9.42
N PHE A 120 1.90 1.16 -9.72
CA PHE A 120 0.95 2.22 -10.00
C PHE A 120 -0.38 1.96 -9.31
N VAL A 121 -1.15 3.03 -9.15
CA VAL A 121 -2.51 3.01 -8.63
C VAL A 121 -3.45 3.51 -9.73
N THR A 122 -4.55 2.79 -9.97
CA THR A 122 -5.55 3.19 -10.95
C THR A 122 -6.33 4.42 -10.48
N LEU A 123 -6.55 5.36 -11.39
CA LEU A 123 -7.29 6.61 -11.13
C LEU A 123 -8.70 6.59 -11.73
N SER A 124 -9.06 5.54 -12.45
CA SER A 124 -10.37 5.34 -13.04
C SER A 124 -10.79 3.87 -12.94
N ASP A 125 -12.07 3.61 -13.16
CA ASP A 125 -12.64 2.27 -13.20
C ASP A 125 -12.43 1.61 -14.58
N ASN A 126 -12.57 0.28 -14.63
CA ASN A 126 -12.62 -0.55 -15.84
C ASN A 126 -11.42 -0.39 -16.78
N ILE A 127 -10.21 -0.45 -16.22
CA ILE A 127 -8.95 -0.36 -16.97
C ILE A 127 -8.48 -1.76 -17.39
N ASP A 128 -9.36 -2.51 -18.03
CA ASP A 128 -9.20 -3.96 -18.20
C ASP A 128 -8.06 -4.38 -19.13
N PHE A 129 -7.59 -3.48 -19.99
CA PHE A 129 -6.47 -3.77 -20.89
C PHE A 129 -5.13 -3.92 -20.15
N LEU A 130 -5.06 -3.56 -18.86
CA LEU A 130 -3.91 -3.85 -17.99
C LEU A 130 -3.96 -5.26 -17.38
N ASN A 131 -5.11 -5.95 -17.46
CA ASN A 131 -5.26 -7.29 -16.93
C ASN A 131 -4.36 -8.28 -17.69
N GLY A 132 -3.56 -9.06 -16.97
CA GLY A 132 -2.57 -9.97 -17.57
C GLY A 132 -1.30 -9.29 -18.08
N GLU A 133 -1.32 -7.97 -18.22
CA GLU A 133 -0.13 -7.15 -18.56
C GLU A 133 0.63 -6.73 -17.30
N HIS A 134 -0.10 -6.42 -16.24
CA HIS A 134 0.41 -5.98 -14.94
C HIS A 134 -0.18 -6.84 -13.82
N ALA A 135 0.63 -7.11 -12.79
CA ALA A 135 0.22 -7.92 -11.65
C ALA A 135 -0.37 -7.04 -10.55
N VAL A 136 -1.69 -7.16 -10.36
CA VAL A 136 -2.40 -6.57 -9.23
C VAL A 136 -1.91 -7.23 -7.95
N PHE A 137 -1.62 -6.43 -6.92
CA PHE A 137 -1.20 -6.96 -5.61
C PHE A 137 -1.88 -6.29 -4.42
N GLY A 138 -2.77 -5.33 -4.65
CA GLY A 138 -3.47 -4.64 -3.58
C GLY A 138 -4.51 -3.67 -4.08
N HIS A 139 -5.15 -3.00 -3.13
CA HIS A 139 -6.15 -1.98 -3.40
C HIS A 139 -6.10 -0.88 -2.34
N VAL A 140 -6.47 0.33 -2.72
CA VAL A 140 -6.60 1.46 -1.80
C VAL A 140 -7.87 1.26 -0.99
N VAL A 141 -7.71 1.25 0.34
CA VAL A 141 -8.81 1.09 1.29
C VAL A 141 -9.20 2.39 1.97
N GLU A 142 -8.27 3.35 2.07
CA GLU A 142 -8.49 4.68 2.62
C GLU A 142 -7.72 5.73 1.81
N GLY A 143 -8.28 6.93 1.71
CA GLY A 143 -7.75 8.01 0.87
C GLY A 143 -8.30 8.07 -0.56
N PRO A 144 -9.62 7.87 -0.82
CA PRO A 144 -10.18 8.09 -2.16
C PRO A 144 -9.97 9.54 -2.64
N ASP A 145 -10.05 10.51 -1.74
CA ASP A 145 -9.76 11.92 -2.02
C ASP A 145 -8.32 12.13 -2.49
N THR A 146 -7.38 11.32 -2.02
CA THR A 146 -5.98 11.34 -2.48
C THR A 146 -5.88 10.91 -3.94
N LEU A 147 -6.68 9.92 -4.36
CA LEU A 147 -6.76 9.51 -5.76
C LEU A 147 -7.36 10.60 -6.64
N ASP A 148 -8.40 11.29 -6.17
CA ASP A 148 -8.98 12.44 -6.89
C ASP A 148 -7.97 13.57 -7.05
N ARG A 149 -7.27 13.92 -5.96
CA ARG A 149 -6.20 14.92 -6.00
C ARG A 149 -5.09 14.53 -6.97
N LEU A 150 -4.62 13.29 -6.94
CA LEU A 150 -3.63 12.78 -7.89
C LEU A 150 -4.11 12.91 -9.34
N ASN A 151 -5.39 12.63 -9.60
CA ASN A 151 -5.98 12.72 -10.92
C ASN A 151 -6.11 14.16 -11.44
N ASP A 152 -6.28 15.13 -10.55
CA ASP A 152 -6.47 16.54 -10.93
C ASP A 152 -5.15 17.30 -11.15
N ILE A 153 -4.01 16.76 -10.69
CA ILE A 153 -2.69 17.38 -10.81
C ILE A 153 -2.34 17.76 -12.24
N SER A 154 -1.84 18.97 -12.43
CA SER A 154 -1.31 19.42 -13.70
C SER A 154 -0.04 18.65 -14.05
N VAL A 155 -0.04 18.01 -15.22
CA VAL A 155 1.08 17.21 -15.72
C VAL A 155 1.72 17.90 -16.93
N GLY A 156 3.04 17.86 -16.97
CA GLY A 156 3.84 18.28 -18.11
C GLY A 156 3.96 17.18 -19.17
N PRO A 157 4.92 17.32 -20.11
CA PRO A 157 5.21 16.31 -21.11
C PRO A 157 5.50 14.94 -20.47
N ASN A 158 5.07 13.87 -21.15
CA ASN A 158 5.24 12.49 -20.70
C ASN A 158 4.60 12.20 -19.33
N GLY A 159 3.53 12.91 -18.95
CA GLY A 159 2.78 12.64 -17.72
C GLY A 159 3.51 12.99 -16.42
N ARG A 160 4.68 13.65 -16.47
CA ARG A 160 5.39 14.06 -15.25
C ARG A 160 4.63 15.20 -14.55
N PRO A 161 4.32 15.11 -13.25
CA PRO A 161 3.71 16.22 -12.52
C PRO A 161 4.52 17.52 -12.63
N LEU A 162 3.86 18.68 -12.76
CA LEU A 162 4.53 19.98 -12.74
C LEU A 162 5.09 20.31 -11.35
N GLU A 163 4.38 19.87 -10.31
CA GLU A 163 4.83 19.89 -8.92
C GLU A 163 5.01 18.44 -8.45
N ASP A 164 6.18 18.13 -7.91
CA ASP A 164 6.51 16.77 -7.49
C ASP A 164 5.59 16.30 -6.35
N VAL A 165 4.89 15.19 -6.57
CA VAL A 165 4.15 14.50 -5.52
C VAL A 165 5.07 13.49 -4.86
N GLN A 166 5.43 13.74 -3.61
CA GLN A 166 6.40 12.92 -2.88
C GLN A 166 5.71 12.04 -1.84
N ILE A 167 6.18 10.80 -1.69
CA ILE A 167 5.86 9.92 -0.57
C ILE A 167 6.79 10.32 0.58
N ARG A 168 6.28 11.12 1.53
CA ARG A 168 7.06 11.65 2.65
C ARG A 168 7.45 10.57 3.64
N ARG A 169 6.55 9.62 3.88
CA ARG A 169 6.74 8.53 4.85
C ARG A 169 5.94 7.32 4.43
N VAL A 170 6.43 6.17 4.87
CA VAL A 170 5.75 4.89 4.74
C VAL A 170 5.62 4.26 6.12
N VAL A 171 4.40 3.88 6.49
CA VAL A 171 4.09 3.23 7.77
C VAL A 171 3.38 1.92 7.49
N MET A 172 3.91 0.81 8.03
CA MET A 172 3.25 -0.48 7.94
C MET A 172 2.19 -0.59 9.03
N THR A 173 0.97 -0.96 8.65
CA THR A 173 -0.16 -1.09 9.58
C THR A 173 -0.79 -2.48 9.47
N ILE A 174 -1.20 -3.02 10.61
CA ILE A 174 -1.99 -4.26 10.67
C ILE A 174 -3.45 -3.82 10.77
N ARG A 175 -4.22 -4.05 9.71
CA ARG A 175 -5.66 -3.84 9.74
C ARG A 175 -6.32 -5.06 10.36
N PHE A 176 -6.88 -4.89 11.55
CA PHE A 176 -7.82 -5.87 12.10
C PHE A 176 -9.16 -5.68 11.41
N LEU A 177 -9.55 -6.63 10.54
CA LEU A 177 -10.91 -6.68 10.04
C LEU A 177 -11.80 -7.12 11.22
N ILE A 178 -12.45 -6.17 11.88
CA ILE A 178 -13.48 -6.50 12.88
C ILE A 178 -14.71 -6.94 12.08
N LEU A 179 -14.79 -8.24 11.79
CA LEU A 179 -15.97 -8.87 11.18
C LEU A 179 -17.07 -8.99 12.24
N GLY A 180 -17.91 -7.97 12.38
CA GLY A 180 -19.12 -8.08 13.18
C GLY A 180 -19.81 -6.75 13.46
N ASP A 181 -21.09 -6.67 13.10
CA ASP A 181 -22.01 -5.68 13.66
C ASP A 181 -22.16 -5.92 15.16
N TRP A 182 -21.54 -5.09 15.98
CA TRP A 182 -21.86 -5.03 17.41
C TRP A 182 -23.08 -4.15 17.60
N SER A 183 -24.27 -4.71 17.38
CA SER A 183 -25.50 -4.15 17.97
C SER A 183 -25.48 -4.38 19.48
N CYS A 184 -24.76 -3.54 20.21
CA CYS A 184 -24.86 -3.47 21.66
C CYS A 184 -26.16 -2.76 22.02
N HIS A 185 -27.27 -3.48 22.15
CA HIS A 185 -28.45 -2.97 22.86
C HIS A 185 -28.14 -2.92 24.36
N LEU A 186 -27.61 -1.79 24.80
CA LEU A 186 -27.34 -1.53 26.20
C LEU A 186 -28.51 -0.73 26.80
N HIS A 187 -29.40 -1.41 27.52
CA HIS A 187 -30.33 -0.75 28.43
C HIS A 187 -29.61 -0.57 29.77
N LEU A 188 -29.05 0.62 30.02
CA LEU A 188 -28.51 0.99 31.33
C LEU A 188 -29.43 2.00 32.01
N PRO A 189 -29.67 1.86 33.33
CA PRO A 189 -30.32 2.91 34.11
C PRO A 189 -29.34 4.07 34.36
N HIS A 190 -29.91 5.27 34.48
CA HIS A 190 -29.24 6.56 34.63
C HIS A 190 -28.07 6.58 35.62
N ASN A 191 -26.83 6.60 35.12
CA ASN A 191 -25.80 7.63 35.35
C ASN A 191 -24.44 7.13 34.86
N HIS A 192 -23.60 8.06 34.39
CA HIS A 192 -22.20 7.90 33.95
C HIS A 192 -21.96 7.68 32.44
N TYR A 193 -22.26 8.73 31.65
CA TYR A 193 -22.03 8.79 30.20
C TYR A 193 -20.65 9.32 29.75
N LEU A 194 -19.73 9.68 30.66
CA LEU A 194 -18.57 10.53 30.30
C LEU A 194 -17.18 9.87 30.27
N LEU A 195 -17.05 8.57 30.57
CA LEU A 195 -15.73 7.92 30.57
C LEU A 195 -15.47 7.00 29.37
N ALA A 196 -16.52 6.42 28.77
CA ALA A 196 -16.38 5.48 27.66
C ALA A 196 -15.92 6.14 26.35
N LEU A 197 -16.34 7.38 26.07
CA LEU A 197 -15.91 8.10 24.87
C LEU A 197 -14.49 8.67 24.95
N ARG A 198 -13.94 8.87 26.16
CA ARG A 198 -12.59 9.45 26.32
C ARG A 198 -11.46 8.47 26.05
N LEU A 199 -11.73 7.16 26.03
CA LEU A 199 -10.76 6.13 25.69
C LEU A 199 -10.68 5.82 24.19
N TRP A 200 -11.66 6.24 23.39
CA TRP A 200 -11.63 6.02 21.94
C TRP A 200 -10.70 7.04 21.24
N MET A 201 -10.64 8.28 21.70
CA MET A 201 -9.88 9.36 21.01
C MET A 201 -8.37 9.40 21.31
N SER A 202 -7.80 8.42 22.01
CA SER A 202 -6.37 8.42 22.34
C SER A 202 -5.74 7.04 22.18
N LEU A 203 -5.83 6.48 20.97
CA LEU A 203 -5.18 5.22 20.60
C LEU A 203 -4.57 5.35 19.20
N GLU A 204 -3.66 6.30 19.08
CA GLU A 204 -2.80 6.45 17.88
C GLU A 204 -1.43 5.80 18.07
N THR A 205 -1.17 5.14 19.20
CA THR A 205 0.05 4.37 19.40
C THR A 205 -0.21 3.14 20.29
N ALA A 206 0.19 1.97 19.80
CA ALA A 206 0.32 0.68 20.49
C ALA A 206 -0.93 -0.20 20.69
N SER A 207 -0.94 -1.29 19.91
CA SER A 207 -1.24 -2.69 20.30
C SER A 207 -2.10 -2.94 21.54
N VAL A 208 -3.40 -3.21 21.37
CA VAL A 208 -4.24 -3.87 22.37
C VAL A 208 -5.03 -4.98 21.70
N LEU A 209 -4.94 -6.21 22.22
CA LEU A 209 -5.65 -7.36 21.64
C LEU A 209 -6.88 -7.84 22.43
N PHE A 210 -7.02 -7.64 23.75
CA PHE A 210 -8.28 -7.98 24.44
C PHE A 210 -8.54 -7.14 25.70
N ALA A 211 -9.82 -6.82 25.92
CA ALA A 211 -10.35 -6.28 27.17
C ALA A 211 -11.41 -7.26 27.71
N PHE A 212 -11.25 -7.70 28.96
CA PHE A 212 -12.23 -8.55 29.64
C PHE A 212 -12.86 -7.80 30.82
N VAL A 213 -14.16 -7.99 31.02
CA VAL A 213 -14.86 -7.57 32.24
C VAL A 213 -15.04 -8.79 33.12
N VAL A 214 -14.42 -8.79 34.30
CA VAL A 214 -14.62 -9.81 35.35
C VAL A 214 -15.27 -9.10 36.54
N GLY A 215 -16.58 -9.26 36.69
CA GLY A 215 -17.36 -8.52 37.68
C GLY A 215 -17.43 -7.01 37.38
N HIS A 216 -17.07 -6.16 38.35
CA HIS A 216 -17.06 -4.69 38.23
C HIS A 216 -15.71 -4.10 37.74
N HIS A 217 -14.77 -4.93 37.29
CA HIS A 217 -13.45 -4.48 36.85
C HIS A 217 -13.17 -4.80 35.38
N LEU A 218 -12.52 -3.86 34.68
CA LEU A 218 -12.00 -4.00 33.33
C LEU A 218 -10.51 -4.35 33.40
N LEU A 219 -10.14 -5.51 32.85
CA LEU A 219 -8.75 -5.96 32.71
C LEU A 219 -8.34 -5.89 31.23
N ILE A 220 -7.23 -5.20 30.96
CA ILE A 220 -6.67 -5.03 29.61
C ILE A 220 -5.36 -5.83 29.56
N TYR A 221 -5.27 -6.80 28.64
CA TYR A 221 -4.05 -7.55 28.41
C TYR A 221 -3.50 -7.22 27.01
N GLY A 222 -2.23 -6.86 26.97
CA GLY A 222 -1.45 -6.69 25.75
C GLY A 222 -0.18 -7.53 25.82
N THR A 223 0.30 -8.01 24.68
CA THR A 223 1.64 -8.59 24.57
C THR A 223 2.23 -8.20 23.22
N LEU A 224 3.43 -7.62 23.27
CA LEU A 224 4.27 -7.24 22.12
C LEU A 224 4.94 -8.48 21.51
N VAL A 225 4.98 -8.56 20.17
CA VAL A 225 6.22 -8.47 19.36
C VAL A 225 5.87 -7.86 18.00
#